data_AF-A0A935YA69-F1
#
_entry.id   AF-A0A935YA69-F1
#
_cell.length_a   1.000
_cell.length_b   1.000
_cell.length_c   1.000
_cell.angle_alpha   90.00
_cell.angle_beta   90.00
_cell.angle_gamma   90.00
#
_symmetry.space_group_name_H-M   'P 1'
#
loop_
_entity.id
_entity.type
_entity.pdbx_description
1 polymer ?
#
loop_
_entity_poly.entity_id
_entity_poly.type
_entity_poly.pdbx_seq_one_letter_code
_entity_poly.pdbx_strand_id
1 'polypeptide(L)'
;MADDENLPETPPALDRSPMTPAEIDLRRAELDLRRYEASLSFKKIIWGTVVVGLASVFIPAVISGLQILADKRAKDLAQAQAARDAHQQYIKEFFTTAVNQDIELRIRFATYFSHLAADEKQQDMWEQYLATLTTQKDVVQEKIRKLDVKFLPLQALSKNKKDMDANTAQLFHELTRESTWLNAQIGYAPIYQNVNAPPPTDKERLYTETTIIVEKLARQVAPFAAESADMMRFWELYRKELIGIESRDFSRKMVEIGREIDKLMGLAGADKSRLLSLSSELSRLAAQETRVE
;
A
#
# COMPACT_ATOMS: atom_id res chain seq x y z
N MET A 1 25.91 -59.53 58.49
CA MET A 1 24.51 -59.79 58.10
C MET A 1 24.62 -60.83 57.01
N ALA A 2 24.15 -62.03 57.33
CA ALA A 2 24.70 -63.31 56.90
C ALA A 2 24.37 -63.70 55.45
N ASP A 3 25.25 -64.57 54.95
CA ASP A 3 25.32 -65.22 53.65
C ASP A 3 24.10 -66.11 53.34
N ASP A 4 23.69 -66.14 52.08
CA ASP A 4 22.95 -67.27 51.51
C ASP A 4 23.47 -67.55 50.10
N GLU A 5 24.51 -68.38 50.07
CA GLU A 5 25.26 -68.81 48.91
C GLU A 5 24.46 -69.93 48.21
N ASN A 6 23.60 -69.53 47.27
CA ASN A 6 22.76 -70.46 46.52
C ASN A 6 23.64 -71.22 45.48
N LEU A 7 24.06 -72.42 45.86
CA LEU A 7 24.86 -73.33 45.03
C LEU A 7 24.11 -73.72 43.75
N PRO A 8 24.80 -73.79 42.58
CA PRO A 8 24.18 -74.25 41.34
C PRO A 8 23.83 -75.75 41.45
N GLU A 9 22.55 -76.08 41.26
CA GLU A 9 22.08 -77.46 41.15
C GLU A 9 22.88 -78.22 40.08
N THR A 10 23.48 -79.34 40.48
CA THR A 10 24.12 -80.29 39.56
C THR A 10 23.10 -80.78 38.52
N PRO A 11 23.42 -80.72 37.22
CA PRO A 11 22.49 -81.16 36.18
C PRO A 11 22.16 -82.66 36.34
N PRO A 12 20.90 -83.07 36.13
CA PRO A 12 20.48 -84.45 36.27
C PRO A 12 21.29 -85.34 35.33
N ALA A 13 21.77 -86.48 35.86
CA ALA A 13 22.49 -87.48 35.10
C ALA A 13 21.65 -87.95 33.90
N LEU A 14 22.18 -87.78 32.70
CA LEU A 14 21.56 -88.21 31.45
C LEU A 14 21.33 -89.72 31.50
N ASP A 15 20.09 -90.15 31.67
CA ASP A 15 19.65 -91.53 31.50
C ASP A 15 19.93 -91.96 30.05
N ARG A 16 20.81 -92.95 29.88
CA ARG A 16 21.28 -93.48 28.60
C ARG A 16 20.62 -94.80 28.25
N SER A 17 19.34 -94.96 28.58
CA SER A 17 18.54 -96.07 28.07
C SER A 17 18.47 -95.98 26.53
N PRO A 18 18.71 -97.07 25.78
CA PRO A 18 18.67 -97.05 24.32
C PRO A 18 17.25 -96.73 23.84
N MET A 19 17.09 -95.59 23.17
CA MET A 19 15.79 -95.16 22.65
C MET A 19 15.24 -96.18 21.66
N THR A 20 13.95 -96.46 21.78
CA THR A 20 13.22 -97.27 20.83
C THR A 20 13.01 -96.48 19.52
N PRO A 21 12.88 -97.15 18.36
CA PRO A 21 12.65 -96.47 17.07
C PRO A 21 11.45 -95.51 17.08
N ALA A 22 10.37 -95.85 17.81
CA ALA A 22 9.19 -95.00 17.93
C ALA A 22 9.47 -93.68 18.69
N GLU A 23 10.34 -93.72 19.71
CA GLU A 23 10.75 -92.51 20.45
C GLU A 23 11.64 -91.61 19.59
N ILE A 24 12.43 -92.18 18.69
CA ILE A 24 13.25 -91.43 17.73
C ILE A 24 12.37 -90.66 16.75
N ASP A 25 11.33 -91.30 16.21
CA ASP A 25 10.42 -90.65 15.27
C ASP A 25 9.53 -89.60 15.95
N LEU A 26 9.09 -89.84 17.19
CA LEU A 26 8.35 -88.85 17.98
C LEU A 26 9.21 -87.62 18.30
N ARG A 27 10.49 -87.81 18.65
CA ARG A 27 11.44 -86.71 18.85
C ARG A 27 11.72 -85.92 17.57
N ARG A 28 11.76 -86.58 16.40
CA ARG A 28 11.92 -85.89 15.11
C ARG A 28 10.72 -85.01 14.80
N ALA A 29 9.50 -85.54 14.99
CA ALA A 29 8.28 -84.77 14.81
C ALA A 29 8.20 -83.58 15.78
N GLU A 30 8.60 -83.76 17.04
CA GLU A 30 8.66 -82.66 18.02
C GLU A 30 9.71 -81.61 17.64
N LEU A 31 10.89 -82.03 17.19
CA LEU A 31 11.94 -81.13 16.72
C LEU A 31 11.51 -80.31 15.50
N ASP A 32 10.81 -80.92 14.54
CA ASP A 32 10.31 -80.21 13.36
C ASP A 32 9.17 -79.27 13.69
N LEU A 33 8.30 -79.61 14.66
CA LEU A 33 7.27 -78.71 15.17
C LEU A 33 7.87 -77.49 15.86
N ARG A 34 8.90 -77.69 16.71
CA ARG A 34 9.63 -76.59 17.36
C ARG A 34 10.37 -75.71 16.35
N ARG A 35 10.95 -76.29 15.29
CA ARG A 35 11.57 -75.52 14.18
C ARG A 35 10.53 -74.69 13.44
N TYR A 36 9.35 -75.24 13.19
CA TYR A 36 8.28 -74.53 12.52
C TYR A 36 7.76 -73.37 13.37
N GLU A 37 7.51 -73.61 14.65
CA GLU A 37 7.08 -72.59 15.62
C GLU A 37 8.11 -71.47 15.79
N ALA A 38 9.41 -71.83 15.88
CA ALA A 38 10.50 -70.86 15.91
C ALA A 38 10.54 -70.02 14.62
N SER A 39 10.36 -70.65 13.46
CA SER A 39 10.35 -69.93 12.18
C SER A 39 9.17 -68.97 12.04
N LEU A 40 7.99 -69.34 12.55
CA LEU A 40 6.81 -68.49 12.58
C LEU A 40 6.98 -67.31 13.54
N SER A 41 7.55 -67.56 14.71
CA SER A 41 7.83 -66.53 15.72
C SER A 41 8.83 -65.51 15.18
N PHE A 42 9.90 -65.97 14.52
CA PHE A 42 10.87 -65.10 13.87
C PHE A 42 10.24 -64.25 12.75
N LYS A 43 9.40 -64.84 11.90
CA LYS A 43 8.65 -64.10 10.87
C LYS A 43 7.73 -63.04 11.47
N LYS A 44 7.02 -63.34 12.55
CA LYS A 44 6.16 -62.36 13.25
C LYS A 44 6.96 -61.17 13.78
N ILE A 45 8.14 -61.42 14.35
CA ILE A 45 9.03 -60.36 14.85
C ILE A 45 9.49 -59.47 13.69
N ILE A 46 9.99 -60.05 12.60
CA ILE A 46 10.43 -59.28 11.42
C ILE A 46 9.30 -58.42 10.86
N TRP A 47 8.12 -59.02 10.64
CA TRP A 47 6.97 -58.28 10.12
C TRP A 47 6.49 -57.19 11.10
N GLY A 48 6.51 -57.45 12.40
CA GLY A 48 6.20 -56.46 13.43
C GLY A 48 7.17 -55.26 13.38
N THR A 49 8.47 -55.52 13.31
CA THR A 49 9.49 -54.45 13.25
C THR A 49 9.40 -53.65 11.94
N VAL A 50 9.14 -54.29 10.80
CA VAL A 50 8.98 -53.61 9.51
C VAL A 50 7.73 -52.72 9.51
N VAL A 51 6.60 -53.19 10.05
CA VAL A 51 5.37 -52.39 10.12
C VAL A 51 5.55 -51.19 11.05
N VAL A 52 6.17 -51.38 12.23
CA VAL A 52 6.44 -50.27 13.17
C VAL A 52 7.43 -49.26 12.58
N GLY A 53 8.49 -49.74 11.91
CA GLY A 53 9.47 -48.88 11.25
C GLY A 53 8.91 -48.11 10.05
N LEU A 54 7.99 -48.70 9.29
CA LEU A 54 7.28 -47.97 8.23
C LEU A 54 6.27 -46.98 8.81
N ALA A 55 5.50 -47.36 9.82
CA ALA A 55 4.53 -46.47 10.46
C ALA A 55 5.19 -45.21 11.05
N SER A 56 6.38 -45.33 11.64
CA SER A 56 7.10 -44.19 12.24
C SER A 56 7.55 -43.14 11.23
N VAL A 57 7.76 -43.51 9.95
CA VAL A 57 8.15 -42.59 8.87
C VAL A 57 6.94 -42.05 8.12
N PHE A 58 5.93 -42.90 7.87
CA PHE A 58 4.76 -42.51 7.07
C PHE A 58 3.79 -41.59 7.82
N ILE A 59 3.58 -41.78 9.13
CA ILE A 59 2.62 -40.97 9.90
C ILE A 59 3.03 -39.48 9.93
N PRO A 60 4.29 -39.10 10.26
CA PRO A 60 4.71 -37.70 10.23
C PRO A 60 4.58 -37.06 8.84
N ALA A 61 4.96 -37.78 7.78
CA ALA A 61 4.93 -37.25 6.41
C ALA A 61 3.50 -36.92 5.93
N VAL A 62 2.51 -37.76 6.28
CA VAL A 62 1.11 -37.51 5.96
C VAL A 62 0.57 -36.30 6.73
N ILE A 63 0.91 -36.17 8.02
CA ILE A 63 0.49 -35.02 8.84
C ILE A 63 1.09 -33.72 8.29
N SER A 64 2.38 -33.71 7.95
CA SER A 64 3.04 -32.55 7.34
C SER A 64 2.46 -32.19 5.98
N GLY A 65 2.12 -33.18 5.14
CA GLY A 65 1.47 -32.96 3.85
C GLY A 65 0.09 -32.30 4.00
N LEU A 66 -0.71 -32.75 4.97
CA LEU A 66 -2.02 -32.16 5.28
C LEU A 66 -1.91 -30.74 5.83
N GLN A 67 -0.92 -30.47 6.68
CA GLN A 67 -0.63 -29.12 7.19
C GLN A 67 -0.28 -28.15 6.06
N ILE A 68 0.59 -28.54 5.13
CA ILE A 68 0.96 -27.71 3.98
C ILE A 68 -0.26 -27.38 3.10
N LEU A 69 -1.16 -28.35 2.89
CA LEU A 69 -2.39 -28.13 2.12
C LEU A 69 -3.38 -27.20 2.86
N ALA A 70 -3.52 -27.36 4.18
CA ALA A 70 -4.35 -26.48 5.00
C ALA A 70 -3.81 -25.05 5.01
N ASP A 71 -2.49 -24.88 5.16
CA ASP A 71 -1.80 -23.58 5.15
C ASP A 71 -1.94 -22.88 3.80
N LYS A 72 -1.85 -23.62 2.68
CA LYS A 72 -2.10 -23.05 1.34
C LYS A 72 -3.53 -22.54 1.22
N ARG A 73 -4.53 -23.34 1.60
CA ARG A 73 -5.94 -22.90 1.56
C ARG A 73 -6.20 -21.71 2.47
N ALA A 74 -5.61 -21.68 3.66
CA ALA A 74 -5.72 -20.55 4.58
C ALA A 74 -5.10 -19.29 3.98
N LYS A 75 -3.93 -19.39 3.34
CA LYS A 75 -3.29 -18.27 2.64
C LYS A 75 -4.11 -17.78 1.46
N ASP A 76 -4.64 -18.68 0.64
CA ASP A 76 -5.46 -18.32 -0.52
C ASP A 76 -6.76 -17.61 -0.08
N LEU A 77 -7.41 -18.11 0.97
CA LEU A 77 -8.58 -17.45 1.57
C LEU A 77 -8.23 -16.08 2.15
N ALA A 78 -7.10 -15.97 2.86
CA ALA A 78 -6.64 -14.70 3.42
C ALA A 78 -6.32 -13.68 2.32
N GLN A 79 -5.69 -14.10 1.21
CA GLN A 79 -5.43 -13.24 0.06
C GLN A 79 -6.72 -12.80 -0.64
N ALA A 80 -7.66 -13.73 -0.84
CA ALA A 80 -8.96 -13.40 -1.42
C ALA A 80 -9.75 -12.42 -0.54
N GLN A 81 -9.68 -12.58 0.78
CA GLN A 81 -10.29 -11.66 1.73
C GLN A 81 -9.59 -10.30 1.73
N ALA A 82 -8.26 -10.25 1.77
CA ALA A 82 -7.51 -9.01 1.67
C ALA A 82 -7.79 -8.25 0.36
N ALA A 83 -7.96 -8.95 -0.77
CA ALA A 83 -8.34 -8.34 -2.04
C ALA A 83 -9.76 -7.75 -2.00
N ARG A 84 -10.71 -8.43 -1.34
CA ARG A 84 -12.08 -7.90 -1.13
C ARG A 84 -12.07 -6.68 -0.21
N ASP A 85 -11.31 -6.73 0.88
CA ASP A 85 -11.20 -5.64 1.84
C ASP A 85 -10.54 -4.41 1.19
N ALA A 86 -9.46 -4.62 0.42
CA ALA A 86 -8.81 -3.57 -0.36
C ALA A 86 -9.78 -2.96 -1.39
N HIS A 87 -10.57 -3.78 -2.07
CA HIS A 87 -11.58 -3.31 -3.02
C HIS A 87 -12.68 -2.50 -2.32
N GLN A 88 -13.20 -2.96 -1.18
CA GLN A 88 -14.19 -2.24 -0.38
C GLN A 88 -13.63 -0.92 0.17
N GLN A 89 -12.39 -0.92 0.63
CA GLN A 89 -11.73 0.29 1.11
C GLN A 89 -11.50 1.30 -0.01
N TYR A 90 -11.05 0.85 -1.19
CA TYR A 90 -10.96 1.68 -2.38
C TYR A 90 -12.32 2.29 -2.75
N ILE A 91 -13.39 1.49 -2.77
CA ILE A 91 -14.75 1.97 -3.01
C ILE A 91 -15.13 3.04 -1.97
N LYS A 92 -14.87 2.80 -0.68
CA LYS A 92 -15.21 3.74 0.40
C LYS A 92 -14.45 5.06 0.29
N GLU A 93 -13.14 5.04 0.10
CA GLU A 93 -12.31 6.25 -0.06
C GLU A 93 -12.70 7.02 -1.32
N PHE A 94 -12.99 6.30 -2.39
CA PHE A 94 -13.47 6.87 -3.64
C PHE A 94 -14.86 7.50 -3.45
N PHE A 95 -15.81 6.85 -2.79
CA PHE A 95 -17.12 7.45 -2.48
C PHE A 95 -16.98 8.68 -1.59
N THR A 96 -16.12 8.63 -0.56
CA THR A 96 -15.92 9.74 0.36
C THR A 96 -15.34 10.97 -0.35
N THR A 97 -14.51 10.76 -1.37
CA THR A 97 -13.96 11.82 -2.22
C THR A 97 -14.94 12.27 -3.31
N ALA A 98 -15.54 11.32 -4.04
CA ALA A 98 -16.42 11.56 -5.16
C ALA A 98 -17.73 12.24 -4.72
N VAL A 99 -18.37 11.77 -3.64
CA VAL A 99 -19.62 12.35 -3.11
C VAL A 99 -19.43 13.79 -2.64
N ASN A 100 -18.20 14.21 -2.35
CA ASN A 100 -17.98 15.52 -1.80
C ASN A 100 -17.62 16.61 -2.83
N GLN A 101 -16.97 16.33 -3.97
CA GLN A 101 -16.43 17.47 -4.76
C GLN A 101 -16.49 17.41 -6.29
N ASP A 102 -16.25 16.26 -6.94
CA ASP A 102 -15.98 16.24 -8.40
C ASP A 102 -17.08 15.54 -9.22
N ILE A 103 -17.79 16.29 -10.07
CA ILE A 103 -18.83 15.74 -10.97
C ILE A 103 -18.24 14.81 -12.04
N GLU A 104 -17.07 15.10 -12.60
CA GLU A 104 -16.43 14.24 -13.62
C GLU A 104 -16.06 12.88 -13.04
N LEU A 105 -15.54 12.88 -11.80
CA LEU A 105 -15.22 11.64 -11.10
C LEU A 105 -16.48 10.79 -10.89
N ARG A 106 -17.60 11.42 -10.52
CA ARG A 106 -18.90 10.73 -10.39
C ARG A 106 -19.42 10.21 -11.73
N ILE A 107 -19.21 10.94 -12.83
CA ILE A 107 -19.59 10.50 -14.18
C ILE A 107 -18.81 9.23 -14.56
N ARG A 108 -17.48 9.23 -14.37
CA ARG A 108 -16.64 8.04 -14.63
C ARG A 108 -17.07 6.85 -13.78
N PHE A 109 -17.43 7.11 -12.53
CA PHE A 109 -17.95 6.10 -11.61
C PHE A 109 -19.27 5.51 -12.09
N ALA A 110 -20.26 6.35 -12.38
CA ALA A 110 -21.56 5.91 -12.87
C ALA A 110 -21.41 5.12 -14.18
N THR A 111 -20.51 5.55 -15.07
CA THR A 111 -20.17 4.83 -16.31
C THR A 111 -19.52 3.46 -16.04
N TYR A 112 -18.61 3.37 -15.06
CA TYR A 112 -17.98 2.09 -14.72
C TYR A 112 -19.00 1.11 -14.12
N PHE A 113 -19.80 1.56 -13.17
CA PHE A 113 -20.77 0.72 -12.48
C PHE A 113 -21.99 0.36 -13.35
N SER A 114 -22.36 1.17 -14.34
CA SER A 114 -23.38 0.78 -15.31
C SER A 114 -22.95 -0.45 -16.13
N HIS A 115 -21.66 -0.57 -16.47
CA HIS A 115 -21.14 -1.73 -17.20
C HIS A 115 -20.82 -2.95 -16.30
N LEU A 116 -20.56 -2.73 -15.01
CA LEU A 116 -20.24 -3.80 -14.06
C LEU A 116 -21.47 -4.42 -13.40
N ALA A 117 -22.62 -3.74 -13.44
CA ALA A 117 -23.86 -4.20 -12.82
C ALA A 117 -24.27 -5.57 -13.36
N ALA A 118 -24.57 -6.50 -12.44
CA ALA A 118 -24.96 -7.87 -12.79
C ALA A 118 -26.47 -8.00 -13.12
N ASP A 119 -27.28 -7.02 -12.71
CA ASP A 119 -28.73 -6.99 -12.88
C ASP A 119 -29.12 -5.77 -13.73
N GLU A 120 -30.05 -5.97 -14.66
CA GLU A 120 -30.57 -4.93 -15.56
C GLU A 120 -31.15 -3.74 -14.77
N LYS A 121 -31.82 -4.01 -13.64
CA LYS A 121 -32.34 -2.93 -12.77
C LYS A 121 -31.25 -2.07 -12.15
N GLN A 122 -30.11 -2.67 -11.81
CA GLN A 122 -28.98 -1.92 -11.25
C GLN A 122 -28.29 -1.11 -12.34
N GLN A 123 -28.15 -1.69 -13.54
CA GLN A 123 -27.64 -0.98 -14.70
C GLN A 123 -28.50 0.26 -15.02
N ASP A 124 -29.82 0.11 -15.12
CA ASP A 124 -30.77 1.21 -15.37
C ASP A 124 -30.62 2.35 -14.35
N MET A 125 -30.43 2.00 -13.07
CA MET A 125 -30.22 2.99 -12.01
C MET A 125 -28.93 3.79 -12.22
N TRP A 126 -27.84 3.12 -12.60
CA TRP A 126 -26.56 3.78 -12.88
C TRP A 126 -26.64 4.65 -14.13
N GLU A 127 -27.35 4.20 -15.17
CA GLU A 127 -27.57 4.98 -16.39
C GLU A 127 -28.40 6.25 -16.12
N GLN A 128 -29.46 6.16 -15.32
CA GLN A 128 -30.24 7.33 -14.89
C GLN A 128 -29.40 8.30 -14.04
N TYR A 129 -28.57 7.77 -13.14
CA TYR A 129 -27.65 8.59 -12.35
C TYR A 129 -26.61 9.28 -13.24
N LEU A 130 -26.02 8.57 -14.20
CA LEU A 130 -25.10 9.11 -15.20
C LEU A 130 -25.73 10.25 -16.02
N ALA A 131 -26.97 10.07 -16.48
CA ALA A 131 -27.71 11.10 -17.20
C ALA A 131 -27.92 12.37 -16.35
N THR A 132 -28.26 12.18 -15.07
CA THR A 132 -28.43 13.28 -14.11
C THR A 132 -27.11 14.05 -13.90
N LEU A 133 -26.00 13.34 -13.69
CA LEU A 133 -24.68 13.94 -13.50
C LEU A 133 -24.21 14.70 -14.73
N THR A 134 -24.45 14.15 -15.92
CA THR A 134 -24.11 14.79 -17.20
C THR A 134 -24.89 16.10 -17.36
N THR A 135 -26.19 16.09 -17.05
CA THR A 135 -27.01 17.30 -17.04
C THR A 135 -26.50 18.34 -16.04
N GLN A 136 -26.10 17.91 -14.83
CA GLN A 136 -25.52 18.82 -13.83
C GLN A 136 -24.20 19.43 -14.31
N LYS A 137 -23.32 18.64 -14.93
CA LYS A 137 -22.07 19.11 -15.54
C LYS A 137 -22.35 20.19 -16.59
N ASP A 138 -23.30 19.94 -17.50
CA ASP A 138 -23.64 20.90 -18.56
C ASP A 138 -24.18 22.22 -17.98
N VAL A 139 -25.01 22.15 -16.93
CA VAL A 139 -25.51 23.34 -16.22
C VAL A 139 -24.36 24.12 -15.56
N VAL A 140 -23.40 23.45 -14.94
CA VAL A 140 -22.23 24.11 -14.33
C VAL A 140 -21.33 24.71 -15.40
N GLN A 141 -21.06 24.00 -16.50
CA GLN A 141 -20.27 24.50 -17.62
C GLN A 141 -20.89 25.75 -18.26
N GLU A 142 -22.22 25.78 -18.40
CA GLU A 142 -22.93 26.96 -18.90
C GLU A 142 -22.82 28.15 -17.94
N LYS A 143 -22.83 27.91 -16.61
CA LYS A 143 -22.57 28.97 -15.62
C LYS A 143 -21.14 29.50 -15.72
N ILE A 144 -20.15 28.61 -15.85
CA ILE A 144 -18.74 28.99 -16.04
C ILE A 144 -18.60 29.86 -17.29
N ARG A 145 -19.15 29.43 -18.43
CA ARG A 145 -19.14 30.20 -19.68
C ARG A 145 -19.73 31.61 -19.50
N LYS A 146 -20.85 31.73 -18.79
CA LYS A 146 -21.49 33.03 -18.48
C LYS A 146 -20.62 33.90 -17.57
N LEU A 147 -19.92 33.31 -16.61
CA LEU A 147 -19.00 34.03 -15.74
C LEU A 147 -17.76 34.48 -16.51
N ASP A 148 -17.19 33.63 -17.37
CA ASP A 148 -16.00 33.96 -18.17
C ASP A 148 -16.26 35.17 -19.08
N VAL A 149 -17.43 35.24 -19.72
CA VAL A 149 -17.84 36.41 -20.52
C VAL A 149 -17.85 37.70 -19.69
N LYS A 150 -18.30 37.63 -18.43
CA LYS A 150 -18.28 38.78 -17.50
C LYS A 150 -16.88 39.08 -16.96
N PHE A 151 -16.05 38.04 -16.84
CA PHE A 151 -14.74 38.11 -16.21
C PHE A 151 -13.68 38.73 -17.12
N LEU A 152 -13.70 38.40 -18.43
CA LEU A 152 -12.74 38.91 -19.42
C LEU A 152 -12.54 40.44 -19.42
N PRO A 153 -13.59 41.29 -19.46
CA PRO A 153 -13.40 42.75 -19.41
C PRO A 153 -12.82 43.22 -18.07
N LEU A 154 -13.21 42.59 -16.96
CA LEU A 154 -12.69 42.93 -15.63
C LEU A 154 -11.22 42.54 -15.47
N GLN A 155 -10.81 41.42 -16.06
CA GLN A 155 -9.42 40.99 -16.07
C GLN A 155 -8.53 41.94 -16.89
N ALA A 156 -9.06 42.55 -17.96
CA ALA A 156 -8.35 43.59 -18.69
C ALA A 156 -8.14 44.85 -17.83
N LEU A 157 -9.17 45.26 -17.07
CA LEU A 157 -9.08 46.38 -16.14
C LEU A 157 -8.15 46.10 -14.96
N SER A 158 -8.11 44.86 -14.45
CA SER A 158 -7.27 44.51 -13.30
C SER A 158 -5.76 44.64 -13.58
N LYS A 159 -5.35 44.61 -14.85
CA LYS A 159 -3.95 44.85 -15.26
C LYS A 159 -3.53 46.31 -15.03
N ASN A 160 -4.48 47.25 -15.10
CA ASN A 160 -4.25 48.67 -14.82
C ASN A 160 -4.88 49.06 -13.49
N LYS A 161 -4.13 48.88 -12.40
CA LYS A 161 -4.60 49.12 -11.02
C LYS A 161 -5.18 50.52 -10.76
N LYS A 162 -4.86 51.51 -11.60
CA LYS A 162 -5.39 52.89 -11.49
C LYS A 162 -6.84 53.03 -11.98
N ASP A 163 -7.30 52.09 -12.81
CA ASP A 163 -8.59 52.18 -13.49
C ASP A 163 -9.69 51.35 -12.77
N MET A 164 -9.32 50.65 -11.68
CA MET A 164 -10.23 49.77 -10.95
C MET A 164 -10.73 50.45 -9.67
N ASP A 165 -11.99 50.88 -9.67
CA ASP A 165 -12.65 51.37 -8.46
C ASP A 165 -12.95 50.23 -7.47
N ALA A 166 -13.30 50.59 -6.23
CA ALA A 166 -13.51 49.63 -5.15
C ALA A 166 -14.65 48.64 -5.43
N ASN A 167 -15.73 49.08 -6.09
CA ASN A 167 -16.86 48.20 -6.42
C ASN A 167 -16.46 47.20 -7.51
N THR A 168 -15.73 47.65 -8.53
CA THR A 168 -15.19 46.78 -9.58
C THR A 168 -14.21 45.75 -9.01
N ALA A 169 -13.36 46.16 -8.06
CA ALA A 169 -12.46 45.25 -7.37
C ALA A 169 -13.21 44.17 -6.55
N GLN A 170 -14.27 44.56 -5.85
CA GLN A 170 -15.11 43.62 -5.10
C GLN A 170 -15.82 42.63 -6.03
N LEU A 171 -16.43 43.12 -7.12
CA LEU A 171 -17.09 42.29 -8.12
C LEU A 171 -16.11 41.29 -8.74
N PHE A 172 -14.89 41.74 -9.08
CA PHE A 172 -13.85 40.87 -9.61
C PHE A 172 -13.50 39.74 -8.63
N HIS A 173 -13.37 40.06 -7.34
CA HIS A 173 -13.10 39.05 -6.31
C HIS A 173 -14.25 38.04 -6.15
N GLU A 174 -15.50 38.52 -6.16
CA GLU A 174 -16.69 37.65 -6.07
C GLU A 174 -16.78 36.69 -7.27
N LEU A 175 -16.58 37.20 -8.49
CA LEU A 175 -16.56 36.39 -9.72
C LEU A 175 -15.40 35.40 -9.74
N THR A 176 -14.22 35.80 -9.25
CA THR A 176 -13.05 34.92 -9.13
C THR A 176 -13.36 33.75 -8.21
N ARG A 177 -13.95 34.03 -7.05
CA ARG A 177 -14.32 33.02 -6.06
C ARG A 177 -15.38 32.07 -6.62
N GLU A 178 -16.43 32.59 -7.25
CA GLU A 178 -17.50 31.78 -7.83
C GLU A 178 -16.98 30.90 -8.98
N SER A 179 -16.18 31.47 -9.88
CA SER A 179 -15.53 30.70 -10.96
C SER A 179 -14.63 29.60 -10.41
N THR A 180 -13.83 29.90 -9.38
CA THR A 180 -12.97 28.90 -8.71
C THR A 180 -13.79 27.76 -8.11
N TRP A 181 -14.90 28.09 -7.44
CA TRP A 181 -15.79 27.10 -6.83
C TRP A 181 -16.46 26.21 -7.89
N LEU A 182 -16.98 26.79 -8.98
CA LEU A 182 -17.61 26.03 -10.06
C LEU A 182 -16.61 25.14 -10.80
N ASN A 183 -15.39 25.63 -11.06
CA ASN A 183 -14.33 24.82 -11.69
C ASN A 183 -13.92 23.64 -10.80
N ALA A 184 -13.79 23.87 -9.48
CA ALA A 184 -13.53 22.79 -8.53
C ALA A 184 -14.68 21.74 -8.53
N GLN A 185 -15.93 22.19 -8.69
CA GLN A 185 -17.10 21.30 -8.73
C GLN A 185 -17.10 20.34 -9.95
N ILE A 186 -16.61 20.79 -11.10
CA ILE A 186 -16.45 19.94 -12.29
C ILE A 186 -15.12 19.17 -12.32
N GLY A 187 -14.26 19.31 -11.30
CA GLY A 187 -12.94 18.67 -11.30
C GLY A 187 -11.94 19.27 -12.30
N TYR A 188 -12.24 20.44 -12.89
CA TYR A 188 -11.30 21.16 -13.73
C TYR A 188 -10.32 21.96 -12.85
N ALA A 189 -9.02 21.82 -13.13
CA ALA A 189 -8.01 22.74 -12.62
C ALA A 189 -8.33 24.18 -13.12
N PRO A 190 -8.12 25.21 -12.30
CA PRO A 190 -8.59 26.57 -12.58
C PRO A 190 -8.12 27.14 -13.93
N ILE A 191 -9.04 27.80 -14.63
CA ILE A 191 -8.92 28.41 -15.98
C ILE A 191 -7.79 29.46 -16.10
N TYR A 192 -7.17 29.88 -15.00
CA TYR A 192 -6.03 30.81 -15.04
C TYR A 192 -4.74 30.21 -15.62
N GLN A 193 -4.68 28.90 -15.86
CA GLN A 193 -3.74 28.35 -16.83
C GLN A 193 -4.31 28.58 -18.23
N ASN A 194 -3.85 29.67 -18.84
CA ASN A 194 -4.06 30.04 -20.23
C ASN A 194 -4.22 28.77 -21.11
N VAL A 195 -5.42 28.52 -21.64
CA VAL A 195 -5.78 27.26 -22.35
C VAL A 195 -4.90 27.01 -23.59
N ASN A 196 -4.17 28.05 -24.03
CA ASN A 196 -3.19 27.99 -25.11
C ASN A 196 -1.72 28.01 -24.63
N ALA A 197 -1.46 28.12 -23.33
CA ALA A 197 -0.13 27.93 -22.82
C ALA A 197 0.19 26.43 -22.88
N PRO A 198 1.39 26.05 -23.35
CA PRO A 198 1.84 24.68 -23.24
C PRO A 198 1.75 24.22 -21.77
N PRO A 199 1.50 22.92 -21.52
CA PRO A 199 1.53 22.41 -20.16
C PRO A 199 2.85 22.81 -19.50
N PRO A 200 2.83 23.20 -18.20
CA PRO A 200 4.04 23.67 -17.54
C PRO A 200 5.13 22.62 -17.65
N THR A 201 6.35 23.06 -17.92
CA THR A 201 7.49 22.14 -18.00
C THR A 201 7.69 21.46 -16.65
N ASP A 202 8.34 20.29 -16.64
CA ASP A 202 8.65 19.61 -15.37
C ASP A 202 9.43 20.53 -14.41
N LYS A 203 10.30 21.37 -14.96
CA LYS A 203 11.03 22.40 -14.23
C LYS A 203 10.10 23.42 -13.59
N GLU A 204 9.17 24.00 -14.34
CA GLU A 204 8.19 24.95 -13.82
C GLU A 204 7.34 24.36 -12.69
N ARG A 205 6.88 23.12 -12.88
CA ARG A 205 6.08 22.40 -11.89
C ARG A 205 6.86 22.17 -10.60
N LEU A 206 8.07 21.62 -10.70
CA LEU A 206 8.92 21.32 -9.54
C LEU A 206 9.38 22.58 -8.82
N TYR A 207 9.70 23.65 -9.55
CA TYR A 207 10.05 24.94 -8.97
C TYR A 207 8.88 25.56 -8.20
N THR A 208 7.68 25.54 -8.80
CA THR A 208 6.45 26.03 -8.15
C THR A 208 6.17 25.25 -6.88
N GLU A 209 6.21 23.91 -6.93
CA GLU A 209 5.99 23.08 -5.76
C GLU A 209 7.02 23.36 -4.65
N THR A 210 8.29 23.44 -5.01
CA THR A 210 9.38 23.72 -4.07
C THR A 210 9.20 25.06 -3.37
N THR A 211 8.87 26.12 -4.13
CA THR A 211 8.66 27.46 -3.54
C THR A 211 7.47 27.50 -2.59
N ILE A 212 6.37 26.80 -2.90
CA ILE A 212 5.20 26.67 -2.02
C ILE A 212 5.59 25.97 -0.71
N ILE A 213 6.33 24.87 -0.78
CA ILE A 213 6.74 24.13 0.41
C ILE A 213 7.68 24.96 1.28
N VAL A 214 8.67 25.62 0.69
CA VAL A 214 9.60 26.48 1.42
C VAL A 214 8.86 27.65 2.07
N GLU A 215 7.88 28.24 1.40
CA GLU A 215 7.06 29.31 1.97
C GLU A 215 6.19 28.82 3.15
N LYS A 216 5.59 27.63 3.03
CA LYS A 216 4.85 27.00 4.14
C LYS A 216 5.75 26.75 5.34
N LEU A 217 6.93 26.18 5.12
CA LEU A 217 7.93 25.95 6.17
C LEU A 217 8.38 27.27 6.81
N ALA A 218 8.61 28.32 6.03
CA ALA A 218 9.00 29.63 6.56
C ALA A 218 7.91 30.27 7.46
N ARG A 219 6.64 29.99 7.19
CA ARG A 219 5.48 30.53 7.94
C ARG A 219 5.07 29.67 9.14
N GLN A 220 5.39 28.37 9.15
CA GLN A 220 5.03 27.46 10.25
C GLN A 220 5.70 27.88 11.56
N VAL A 221 5.00 27.78 12.71
CA VAL A 221 5.53 28.11 14.05
C VAL A 221 6.64 27.12 14.45
N ALA A 222 7.73 27.61 15.01
CA ALA A 222 8.89 26.80 15.39
C ALA A 222 8.69 26.30 16.83
N PRO A 223 9.26 25.14 17.22
CA PRO A 223 10.22 24.31 16.46
C PRO A 223 9.57 23.51 15.32
N PHE A 224 10.36 23.22 14.28
CA PHE A 224 9.90 22.36 13.18
C PHE A 224 9.92 20.89 13.63
N ALA A 225 8.83 20.17 13.39
CA ALA A 225 8.83 18.72 13.52
C ALA A 225 9.59 18.11 12.33
N ALA A 226 10.63 17.32 12.61
CA ALA A 226 11.42 16.64 11.58
C ALA A 226 10.55 15.77 10.66
N GLU A 227 9.46 15.21 11.21
CA GLU A 227 8.52 14.32 10.55
C GLU A 227 7.35 15.05 9.89
N SER A 228 7.38 16.38 9.77
CA SER A 228 6.31 17.09 9.07
C SER A 228 6.32 16.71 7.59
N ALA A 229 5.12 16.57 7.00
CA ALA A 229 4.97 16.21 5.59
C ALA A 229 5.70 17.20 4.66
N ASP A 230 5.60 18.51 4.97
CA ASP A 230 6.29 19.57 4.22
C ASP A 230 7.81 19.45 4.32
N MET A 231 8.34 19.05 5.49
CA MET A 231 9.78 18.84 5.69
C MET A 231 10.30 17.66 4.88
N MET A 232 9.59 16.53 4.93
CA MET A 232 9.95 15.34 4.15
C MET A 232 9.91 15.64 2.65
N ARG A 233 8.86 16.35 2.20
CA ARG A 233 8.71 16.72 0.79
C ARG A 233 9.79 17.69 0.32
N PHE A 234 10.18 18.67 1.14
CA PHE A 234 11.31 19.56 0.85
C PHE A 234 12.59 18.77 0.55
N TRP A 235 12.92 17.79 1.40
CA TRP A 235 14.12 16.98 1.22
C TRP A 235 14.02 16.01 0.04
N GLU A 236 12.84 15.46 -0.25
CA GLU A 236 12.62 14.64 -1.44
C GLU A 236 12.83 15.45 -2.72
N LEU A 237 12.23 16.64 -2.81
CA LEU A 237 12.41 17.54 -3.95
C LEU A 237 13.90 17.86 -4.15
N TYR A 238 14.59 18.26 -3.09
CA TYR A 238 16.00 18.63 -3.16
C TYR A 238 16.92 17.45 -3.53
N ARG A 239 16.72 16.25 -2.96
CA ARG A 239 17.66 15.12 -3.12
C ARG A 239 17.36 14.21 -4.31
N LYS A 240 16.20 14.37 -4.95
CA LYS A 240 15.76 13.41 -5.97
C LYS A 240 15.18 14.11 -7.18
N GLU A 241 14.15 14.92 -7.01
CA GLU A 241 13.35 15.40 -8.15
C GLU A 241 13.97 16.60 -8.84
N LEU A 242 14.66 17.48 -8.10
CA LEU A 242 15.29 18.66 -8.70
C LEU A 242 16.62 18.35 -9.39
N ILE A 243 17.29 17.23 -9.06
CA ILE A 243 18.64 16.93 -9.54
C ILE A 243 18.72 16.92 -11.07
N GLY A 244 19.54 17.81 -11.61
CA GLY A 244 19.80 17.92 -13.04
C GLY A 244 18.78 18.79 -13.79
N ILE A 245 17.74 19.25 -13.09
CA ILE A 245 16.76 20.21 -13.59
C ILE A 245 17.10 21.62 -13.08
N GLU A 246 17.69 21.70 -11.89
CA GLU A 246 17.92 22.96 -11.20
C GLU A 246 19.16 23.71 -11.71
N SER A 247 19.10 25.05 -11.69
CA SER A 247 20.29 25.85 -11.91
C SER A 247 21.25 25.78 -10.72
N ARG A 248 22.51 26.17 -10.96
CA ARG A 248 23.50 26.30 -9.89
C ARG A 248 23.09 27.32 -8.81
N ASP A 249 22.35 28.36 -9.18
CA ASP A 249 21.89 29.38 -8.24
C ASP A 249 20.72 28.86 -7.40
N PHE A 250 19.81 28.13 -8.03
CA PHE A 250 18.67 27.51 -7.36
C PHE A 250 19.12 26.45 -6.36
N SER A 251 20.03 25.57 -6.77
CA SER A 251 20.64 24.55 -5.89
C SER A 251 21.34 25.19 -4.69
N ARG A 252 22.13 26.25 -4.90
CA ARG A 252 22.78 26.99 -3.81
C ARG A 252 21.77 27.55 -2.81
N LYS A 253 20.67 28.13 -3.31
CA LYS A 253 19.61 28.69 -2.46
C LYS A 253 18.90 27.59 -1.65
N MET A 254 18.64 26.43 -2.25
CA MET A 254 18.08 25.27 -1.55
C MET A 254 18.99 24.77 -0.42
N VAL A 255 20.31 24.73 -0.63
CA VAL A 255 21.28 24.39 0.42
C VAL A 255 21.26 25.39 1.58
N GLU A 256 21.20 26.69 1.27
CA GLU A 256 21.09 27.74 2.30
C GLU A 256 19.82 27.58 3.13
N ILE A 257 18.69 27.29 2.47
CA ILE A 257 17.41 27.04 3.13
C ILE A 257 17.48 25.80 4.03
N GLY A 258 18.03 24.69 3.54
CA GLY A 258 18.17 23.45 4.31
C GLY A 258 19.01 23.66 5.59
N ARG A 259 20.13 24.39 5.48
CA ARG A 259 20.95 24.74 6.65
C ARG A 259 20.22 25.62 7.66
N GLU A 260 19.39 26.54 7.18
CA GLU A 260 18.62 27.42 8.06
C GLU A 260 17.50 26.65 8.77
N ILE A 261 16.83 25.75 8.05
CA ILE A 261 15.86 24.82 8.61
C ILE A 261 16.50 23.97 9.73
N ASP A 262 17.68 23.39 9.48
CA ASP A 262 18.38 22.54 10.45
C ASP A 262 18.69 23.30 11.76
N LYS A 263 19.07 24.58 11.68
CA LYS A 263 19.27 25.41 12.88
C LYS A 263 17.98 25.62 13.66
N LEU A 264 16.85 25.78 12.96
CA LEU A 264 15.54 26.04 13.55
C LEU A 264 14.88 24.78 14.13
N MET A 265 15.35 23.57 13.78
CA MET A 265 14.83 22.30 14.30
C MET A 265 15.12 22.06 15.79
N GLY A 266 16.06 22.79 16.41
CA GLY A 266 16.45 22.60 17.81
C GLY A 266 16.20 23.79 18.74
N LEU A 267 15.75 24.92 18.22
CA LEU A 267 15.70 26.18 18.97
C LEU A 267 14.28 26.76 18.98
N ALA A 268 13.58 26.59 20.11
CA ALA A 268 12.31 27.27 20.33
C ALA A 268 12.53 28.79 20.36
N GLY A 269 11.78 29.53 19.54
CA GLY A 269 11.86 30.99 19.47
C GLY A 269 13.00 31.57 18.62
N ALA A 270 13.68 30.75 17.82
CA ALA A 270 14.71 31.25 16.91
C ALA A 270 14.13 32.18 15.81
N ASP A 271 14.91 33.19 15.44
CA ASP A 271 14.53 34.19 14.44
C ASP A 271 14.38 33.55 13.04
N LYS A 272 13.22 33.76 12.42
CA LYS A 272 12.86 33.24 11.08
C LYS A 272 13.02 34.25 9.97
N SER A 273 13.42 35.48 10.30
CA SER A 273 13.61 36.56 9.32
C SER A 273 14.47 36.09 8.15
N ARG A 274 15.51 35.30 8.43
CA ARG A 274 16.39 34.73 7.41
C ARG A 274 15.70 33.72 6.51
N LEU A 275 14.95 32.77 7.07
CA LEU A 275 14.22 31.76 6.28
C LEU A 275 13.15 32.39 5.39
N LEU A 276 12.45 33.42 5.88
CA LEU A 276 11.48 34.20 5.09
C LEU A 276 12.14 34.97 3.93
N SER A 277 13.31 35.57 4.17
CA SER A 277 14.11 36.21 3.13
C SER A 277 14.54 35.20 2.05
N LEU A 278 15.09 34.05 2.48
CA LEU A 278 15.54 32.99 1.57
C LEU A 278 14.39 32.39 0.75
N SER A 279 13.22 32.20 1.36
CA SER A 279 12.00 31.77 0.65
C SER A 279 11.61 32.76 -0.43
N SER A 280 11.61 34.06 -0.12
CA SER A 280 11.27 35.11 -1.09
C SER A 280 12.29 35.21 -2.23
N GLU A 281 13.58 35.05 -1.91
CA GLU A 281 14.66 35.00 -2.91
C GLU A 281 14.52 33.78 -3.83
N LEU A 282 14.20 32.60 -3.28
CA LEU A 282 13.98 31.37 -4.05
C LEU A 282 12.80 31.53 -5.02
N SER A 283 11.68 32.09 -4.57
CA SER A 283 10.50 32.34 -5.42
C SER A 283 10.81 33.31 -6.56
N ARG A 284 11.61 34.36 -6.30
CA ARG A 284 12.07 35.27 -7.34
C ARG A 284 12.97 34.57 -8.35
N LEU A 285 13.87 33.72 -7.89
CA LEU A 285 14.77 32.97 -8.76
C LEU A 285 14.02 31.96 -9.63
N ALA A 286 13.07 31.23 -9.04
CA ALA A 286 12.16 30.34 -9.77
C ALA A 286 11.47 31.09 -10.92
N ALA A 287 10.85 32.24 -10.62
CA ALA A 287 10.14 33.04 -11.60
C ALA A 287 11.04 33.68 -12.67
N GLN A 288 12.33 33.90 -12.38
CA GLN A 288 13.30 34.38 -13.36
C GLN A 288 13.70 33.27 -14.33
N GLU A 289 14.00 32.08 -13.81
CA GLU A 289 14.46 30.95 -14.62
C GLU A 289 13.36 30.34 -15.49
N THR A 290 12.10 30.36 -15.05
CA THR A 290 10.97 29.85 -15.85
C THR A 290 10.53 30.79 -16.96
N ARG A 291 10.95 32.06 -16.94
CA ARG A 291 10.63 33.03 -18.02
C ARG A 291 11.63 33.05 -19.17
N VAL A 292 12.78 32.40 -19.01
CA VAL A 292 13.92 32.48 -19.93
C VAL A 292 13.91 31.32 -20.95
N GLU A 293 13.04 30.34 -20.77
CA GLU A 293 12.78 29.23 -21.70
C GLU A 293 11.57 29.54 -22.61
#